data_AF-A0A2T6GIV0-F1
#
_entry.id   AF-A0A2T6GIV0-F1
#
_cell.length_a   1.000
_cell.length_b   1.000
_cell.length_c   1.000
_cell.angle_alpha   90.00
_cell.angle_beta   90.00
_cell.angle_gamma   90.00
#
_symmetry.space_group_name_H-M   'P 1'
#
loop_
_entity.id
_entity.type
_entity.pdbx_description
1 polymer ?
#
loop_
_entity_poly.entity_id
_entity_poly.type
_entity_poly.pdbx_seq_one_letter_code
_entity_poly.pdbx_strand_id
1 'polypeptide(L)'
;MIGFTSLKRLLLATATLGFAAHAAAAEPSLQLDVYNPGANAIFPVTSVLVSGKKDAILVDAQFGKSQAQQLVDKIRASGKHLTTIYISHGDPDYYFGLDTLTAAFPDAKVVASQPTVDHIKATVDGKLAFWGPKMGADVPAKTIVPGVLKGHSLTLEGQKLEVIGLDGKQPDRSFVWIPSIKAVVGGVVVAENIHVWMADTQTPQSHTDWLSTLKTIEGLQPKTVIPGHFLGDSARTLAPVHFTADYIKAFDEETAKAKDSAALIAAMKKRYPDLGEDSSLELSAKVAKGEMKW
;
A
#
# COMPACT_ATOMS: atom_id res chain seq x y z
N MET A 1 14.59 -64.46 59.82
CA MET A 1 13.70 -63.31 59.99
C MET A 1 14.58 -62.07 60.17
N ILE A 2 14.51 -61.12 59.22
CA ILE A 2 14.72 -59.65 59.36
C ILE A 2 16.06 -59.20 59.99
N GLY A 3 16.96 -58.37 59.42
CA GLY A 3 16.94 -57.48 58.26
C GLY A 3 18.12 -56.48 58.36
N PHE A 4 18.20 -55.57 57.37
CA PHE A 4 18.86 -54.24 57.36
C PHE A 4 20.39 -54.08 57.12
N THR A 5 20.72 -53.79 55.85
CA THR A 5 21.43 -52.60 55.31
C THR A 5 22.65 -51.99 56.02
N SER A 6 23.74 -51.75 55.27
CA SER A 6 24.50 -50.48 55.36
C SER A 6 25.41 -50.19 54.16
N LEU A 7 25.21 -48.98 53.61
CA LEU A 7 26.16 -48.04 53.04
C LEU A 7 27.03 -48.45 51.83
N LYS A 8 26.53 -48.19 50.62
CA LYS A 8 27.36 -47.64 49.54
C LYS A 8 27.08 -46.14 49.45
N ARG A 9 28.03 -45.32 49.90
CA ARG A 9 27.96 -43.86 49.80
C ARG A 9 28.06 -43.45 48.35
N LEU A 10 26.97 -42.85 47.89
CA LEU A 10 26.81 -42.13 46.63
C LEU A 10 27.52 -40.77 46.76
N LEU A 11 28.45 -40.47 45.86
CA LEU A 11 28.95 -39.11 45.60
C LEU A 11 28.78 -38.87 44.10
N LEU A 12 27.59 -38.41 43.72
CA LEU A 12 27.36 -37.75 42.43
C LEU A 12 27.31 -36.25 42.72
N ALA A 13 28.35 -35.54 42.27
CA ALA A 13 28.39 -34.09 42.25
C ALA A 13 27.34 -33.58 41.24
N THR A 14 26.29 -32.93 41.73
CA THR A 14 25.33 -32.20 40.91
C THR A 14 25.94 -30.87 40.49
N ALA A 15 26.46 -30.81 39.27
CA ALA A 15 26.75 -29.55 38.59
C ALA A 15 25.43 -28.94 38.11
N THR A 16 24.87 -28.00 38.88
CA THR A 16 23.75 -27.16 38.43
C THR A 16 24.28 -26.09 37.47
N LEU A 17 24.30 -26.39 36.19
CA LEU A 17 24.42 -25.37 35.13
C LEU A 17 23.11 -24.56 35.11
N GLY A 18 23.17 -23.32 35.59
CA GLY A 18 22.08 -22.36 35.47
C GLY A 18 21.85 -22.01 34.01
N PHE A 19 20.76 -22.53 33.44
CA PHE A 19 20.21 -21.99 32.20
C PHE A 19 19.58 -20.62 32.53
N ALA A 20 20.34 -19.55 32.33
CA ALA A 20 19.76 -18.22 32.22
C ALA A 20 19.00 -18.13 30.90
N ALA A 21 17.74 -18.57 30.92
CA ALA A 21 16.80 -18.31 29.84
C ALA A 21 16.61 -16.80 29.73
N HIS A 22 17.33 -16.17 28.81
CA HIS A 22 16.94 -14.85 28.31
C HIS A 22 15.64 -15.06 27.57
N ALA A 23 14.52 -14.83 28.25
CA ALA A 23 13.26 -14.58 27.58
C ALA A 23 13.48 -13.33 26.73
N ALA A 24 13.82 -13.51 25.46
CA ALA A 24 13.74 -12.45 24.48
C ALA A 24 12.30 -11.95 24.53
N ALA A 25 12.09 -10.75 25.06
CA ALA A 25 10.78 -10.12 25.03
C ALA A 25 10.33 -10.11 23.56
N ALA A 26 9.19 -10.73 23.26
CA ALA A 26 8.66 -10.73 21.91
C ALA A 26 8.50 -9.27 21.46
N GLU A 27 9.04 -8.93 20.29
CA GLU A 27 8.87 -7.60 19.72
C GLU A 27 7.38 -7.26 19.64
N PRO A 28 6.94 -6.07 20.09
CA PRO A 28 5.54 -5.70 20.05
C PRO A 28 4.99 -5.81 18.62
N SER A 29 3.84 -6.45 18.46
CA SER A 29 3.18 -6.55 17.16
C SER A 29 2.93 -5.16 16.59
N LEU A 30 3.40 -4.92 15.36
CA LEU A 30 3.05 -3.71 14.61
C LEU A 30 1.53 -3.59 14.49
N GLN A 31 1.04 -2.36 14.47
CA GLN A 31 -0.37 -2.02 14.32
C GLN A 31 -0.58 -1.27 13.02
N LEU A 32 -1.71 -1.53 12.36
CA LEU A 32 -2.12 -0.82 11.15
C LEU A 32 -3.30 0.09 11.48
N ASP A 33 -3.10 1.39 11.30
CA ASP A 33 -4.19 2.36 11.34
C ASP A 33 -4.43 2.90 9.92
N VAL A 34 -5.61 2.59 9.37
CA VAL A 34 -5.95 2.82 7.97
C VAL A 34 -6.79 4.09 7.86
N TYR A 35 -6.39 4.98 6.95
CA TYR A 35 -7.16 6.14 6.55
C TYR A 35 -7.50 6.04 5.06
N ASN A 36 -8.79 6.11 4.75
CA ASN A 36 -9.28 6.24 3.38
C ASN A 36 -10.45 7.24 3.42
N PRO A 37 -10.45 8.30 2.59
CA PRO A 37 -11.49 9.31 2.63
C PRO A 37 -12.83 8.84 2.04
N GLY A 38 -12.86 7.69 1.37
CA GLY A 38 -14.00 7.18 0.62
C GLY A 38 -14.48 8.22 -0.40
N ALA A 39 -15.79 8.41 -0.49
CA ALA A 39 -16.40 9.39 -1.38
C ALA A 39 -16.20 10.86 -0.93
N ASN A 40 -15.49 11.13 0.17
CA ASN A 40 -15.27 12.49 0.68
C ASN A 40 -13.99 13.16 0.13
N ALA A 41 -13.39 12.59 -0.92
CA ALA A 41 -12.26 13.17 -1.63
C ALA A 41 -12.34 12.86 -3.13
N ILE A 42 -11.49 13.51 -3.93
CA ILE A 42 -11.40 13.28 -5.38
C ILE A 42 -10.98 11.83 -5.68
N PHE A 43 -10.10 11.26 -4.84
CA PHE A 43 -9.67 9.88 -4.94
C PHE A 43 -9.86 9.16 -3.62
N PRO A 44 -10.39 7.92 -3.64
CA PRO A 44 -10.50 7.10 -2.46
C PRO A 44 -9.18 6.36 -2.17
N VAL A 45 -8.07 7.12 -2.13
CA VAL A 45 -6.72 6.60 -1.91
C VAL A 45 -6.49 6.29 -0.44
N THR A 46 -5.81 5.18 -0.16
CA THR A 46 -5.55 4.72 1.20
C THR A 46 -4.17 5.14 1.69
N SER A 47 -4.13 5.67 2.91
CA SER A 47 -2.90 5.82 3.69
C SER A 47 -2.91 4.88 4.88
N VAL A 48 -1.75 4.33 5.24
CA VAL A 48 -1.62 3.41 6.38
C VAL A 48 -0.53 3.88 7.32
N LEU A 49 -0.90 4.17 8.57
CA LEU A 49 0.05 4.43 9.65
C LEU A 49 0.43 3.09 10.29
N VAL A 50 1.64 2.62 9.99
CA VAL A 50 2.22 1.43 10.60
C VAL A 50 2.93 1.85 11.88
N SER A 51 2.46 1.38 13.03
CA SER A 51 2.95 1.82 14.35
C SER A 51 3.63 0.69 15.12
N GLY A 52 4.78 0.99 15.69
CA GLY A 52 5.44 0.20 16.73
C GLY A 52 5.05 0.68 18.12
N LYS A 53 5.94 0.46 19.10
CA LYS A 53 5.75 0.91 20.48
C LYS A 53 5.86 2.44 20.62
N LYS A 54 6.86 3.05 20.00
CA LYS A 54 7.21 4.47 20.07
C LYS A 54 7.12 5.15 18.70
N ASP A 55 7.64 4.50 17.67
CA ASP A 55 7.78 5.07 16.34
C ASP A 55 6.65 4.62 15.40
N ALA A 56 6.47 5.35 14.30
CA ALA A 56 5.60 4.97 13.20
C ALA A 56 6.20 5.30 11.83
N ILE A 57 5.69 4.61 10.81
CA ILE A 57 5.90 4.88 9.39
C ILE A 57 4.52 5.12 8.76
N LEU A 58 4.39 6.21 8.02
CA LEU A 58 3.22 6.46 7.18
C LEU A 58 3.48 5.92 5.77
N VAL A 59 2.57 5.12 5.23
CA VAL A 59 2.54 4.73 3.82
C VAL A 59 1.48 5.57 3.12
N ASP A 60 1.92 6.33 2.11
CA ASP A 60 1.16 7.24 1.24
C ASP A 60 0.57 8.48 1.93
N ALA A 61 0.57 9.61 1.23
CA ALA A 61 0.40 10.95 1.80
C ALA A 61 -0.90 11.66 1.43
N GLN A 62 -1.82 10.98 0.73
CA GLN A 62 -3.08 11.53 0.21
C GLN A 62 -2.89 12.59 -0.88
N PHE A 63 -3.99 12.91 -1.55
CA PHE A 63 -4.04 13.87 -2.64
C PHE A 63 -4.19 15.32 -2.16
N GLY A 64 -5.26 15.59 -1.42
CA GLY A 64 -5.65 16.95 -1.03
C GLY A 64 -5.10 17.36 0.33
N LYS A 65 -4.87 18.67 0.49
CA LYS A 65 -4.46 19.28 1.76
C LYS A 65 -5.36 18.90 2.93
N SER A 66 -6.68 18.90 2.74
CA SER A 66 -7.64 18.58 3.81
C SER A 66 -7.52 17.13 4.28
N GLN A 67 -7.34 16.17 3.38
CA GLN A 67 -7.12 14.77 3.75
C GLN A 67 -5.74 14.58 4.40
N ALA A 68 -4.71 15.26 3.92
CA ALA A 68 -3.40 15.26 4.55
C ALA A 68 -3.43 15.87 5.96
N GLN A 69 -4.27 16.88 6.21
CA GLN A 69 -4.47 17.42 7.57
C GLN A 69 -5.14 16.41 8.51
N GLN A 70 -6.10 15.61 8.03
CA GLN A 70 -6.70 14.53 8.82
C GLN A 70 -5.66 13.46 9.19
N LEU A 71 -4.71 13.17 8.28
CA LEU A 71 -3.58 12.30 8.61
C LEU A 71 -2.67 12.92 9.67
N VAL A 72 -2.39 14.22 9.60
CA VAL A 72 -1.61 14.91 10.65
C VAL A 72 -2.27 14.73 12.02
N ASP A 73 -3.59 14.91 12.09
CA ASP A 73 -4.34 14.78 13.33
C ASP A 73 -4.36 13.33 13.84
N LYS A 74 -4.53 12.35 12.94
CA LYS A 74 -4.43 10.92 13.27
C LYS A 74 -3.05 10.54 13.81
N ILE A 75 -1.97 11.03 13.19
CA ILE A 75 -0.59 10.76 13.63
C ILE A 75 -0.35 11.38 15.01
N ARG A 76 -0.78 12.63 15.25
CA ARG A 76 -0.67 13.27 16.57
C ARG A 76 -1.45 12.52 17.65
N ALA A 77 -2.67 12.09 17.33
CA ALA A 77 -3.52 11.34 18.26
C ALA A 77 -2.93 9.96 18.61
N SER A 78 -2.13 9.36 17.72
CA SER A 78 -1.46 8.08 17.97
C SER A 78 -0.39 8.16 19.08
N GLY A 79 0.12 9.36 19.36
CA GLY A 79 1.25 9.59 20.28
C GLY A 79 2.57 9.00 19.79
N LYS A 80 2.64 8.52 18.53
CA LYS A 80 3.85 7.94 17.93
C LYS A 80 4.73 9.03 17.32
N HIS A 81 6.02 8.78 17.34
CA HIS A 81 6.99 9.58 16.59
C HIS A 81 7.03 9.11 15.12
N LEU A 82 6.62 9.98 14.20
CA LEU A 82 6.66 9.67 12.77
C LEU A 82 8.12 9.77 12.27
N THR A 83 8.71 8.62 11.96
CA THR A 83 10.12 8.56 11.52
C THR A 83 10.26 8.68 10.00
N THR A 84 9.30 8.12 9.27
CA THR A 84 9.37 7.98 7.81
C THR A 84 7.98 8.08 7.19
N ILE A 85 7.91 8.74 6.04
CA ILE A 85 6.78 8.71 5.12
C ILE A 85 7.27 7.99 3.86
N TYR A 86 6.70 6.84 3.56
CA TYR A 86 6.98 6.06 2.36
C TYR A 86 5.90 6.30 1.31
N ILE A 87 6.30 6.69 0.09
CA ILE A 87 5.40 6.83 -1.05
C ILE A 87 5.52 5.59 -1.94
N SER A 88 4.41 4.89 -2.10
CA SER A 88 4.37 3.58 -2.75
C SER A 88 4.14 3.63 -4.27
N HIS A 89 3.59 4.73 -4.79
CA HIS A 89 3.34 4.91 -6.21
C HIS A 89 3.51 6.38 -6.67
N GLY A 90 3.69 6.56 -7.98
CA GLY A 90 4.10 7.83 -8.58
C GLY A 90 2.97 8.79 -8.95
N ASP A 91 1.71 8.40 -8.72
CA ASP A 91 0.55 9.25 -8.97
C ASP A 91 0.32 10.29 -7.86
N PRO A 92 -0.24 11.46 -8.18
CA PRO A 92 -0.29 12.60 -7.27
C PRO A 92 -1.11 12.36 -6.01
N ASP A 93 -2.09 11.47 -6.04
CA ASP A 93 -2.89 11.09 -4.89
C ASP A 93 -2.11 10.32 -3.81
N TYR A 94 -0.92 9.84 -4.16
CA TYR A 94 0.00 9.24 -3.21
C TYR A 94 0.92 10.25 -2.53
N TYR A 95 1.19 11.43 -3.12
CA TYR A 95 2.28 12.31 -2.65
C TYR A 95 1.98 13.80 -2.58
N PHE A 96 0.88 14.32 -3.12
CA PHE A 96 0.59 15.76 -3.08
C PHE A 96 0.40 16.28 -1.64
N GLY A 97 -0.17 15.47 -0.76
CA GLY A 97 -0.31 15.81 0.66
C GLY A 97 1.01 15.91 1.45
N LEU A 98 2.15 15.56 0.84
CA LEU A 98 3.47 15.69 1.48
C LEU A 98 3.78 17.12 1.93
N ASP A 99 3.29 18.14 1.23
CA ASP A 99 3.47 19.54 1.64
C ASP A 99 2.93 19.78 3.07
N THR A 100 1.73 19.27 3.34
CA THR A 100 1.07 19.40 4.64
C THR A 100 1.76 18.54 5.70
N LEU A 101 2.09 17.29 5.34
CA LEU A 101 2.70 16.34 6.29
C LEU A 101 4.11 16.74 6.69
N THR A 102 4.95 17.20 5.74
CA THR A 102 6.32 17.62 6.04
C THR A 102 6.39 18.94 6.81
N ALA A 103 5.38 19.82 6.66
CA ALA A 103 5.25 20.99 7.52
C ALA A 103 4.92 20.62 8.97
N ALA A 104 4.12 19.57 9.18
CA ALA A 104 3.74 19.10 10.51
C ALA A 104 4.79 18.19 11.18
N PHE A 105 5.56 17.44 10.39
CA PHE A 105 6.57 16.47 10.84
C PHE A 105 7.89 16.66 10.09
N PRO A 106 8.61 17.76 10.33
CA PRO A 106 9.83 18.11 9.56
C PRO A 106 10.97 17.11 9.73
N ASP A 107 10.98 16.33 10.82
CA ASP A 107 12.01 15.33 11.11
C ASP A 107 11.76 13.99 10.39
N ALA A 108 10.56 13.78 9.85
CA ALA A 108 10.22 12.53 9.15
C ALA A 108 10.90 12.46 7.79
N LYS A 109 11.57 11.35 7.51
CA LYS A 109 12.19 11.12 6.19
C LYS A 109 11.12 10.82 5.16
N VAL A 110 11.13 11.50 4.02
CA VAL A 110 10.24 11.18 2.89
C VAL A 110 11.01 10.36 1.86
N VAL A 111 10.59 9.12 1.62
CA VAL A 111 11.28 8.19 0.71
C VAL A 111 10.34 7.42 -0.19
N ALA A 112 10.83 7.01 -1.36
CA ALA A 112 10.15 6.13 -2.30
C ALA A 112 11.16 5.23 -3.02
N SER A 113 10.69 4.20 -3.74
CA SER A 113 11.59 3.40 -4.60
C SER A 113 12.17 4.25 -5.74
N GLN A 114 13.33 3.88 -6.27
CA GLN A 114 13.95 4.61 -7.40
C GLN A 114 13.00 4.76 -8.60
N PRO A 115 12.29 3.71 -9.09
CA PRO A 115 11.32 3.85 -10.16
C PRO A 115 10.19 4.85 -9.85
N THR A 116 9.70 4.87 -8.61
CA THR A 116 8.67 5.82 -8.16
C THR A 116 9.20 7.26 -8.17
N VAL A 117 10.41 7.48 -7.65
CA VAL A 117 11.05 8.81 -7.66
C VAL A 117 11.24 9.32 -9.09
N ASP A 118 11.69 8.44 -9.99
CA ASP A 118 11.90 8.81 -11.39
C ASP A 118 10.58 9.12 -12.10
N HIS A 119 9.53 8.34 -11.84
CA HIS A 119 8.20 8.63 -12.35
C HIS A 119 7.68 9.99 -11.85
N ILE A 120 7.77 10.27 -10.55
CA ILE A 120 7.34 11.55 -9.98
C ILE A 120 8.10 12.71 -10.61
N LYS A 121 9.43 12.62 -10.75
CA LYS A 121 10.24 13.67 -11.40
C LYS A 121 9.81 13.92 -12.83
N ALA A 122 9.43 12.88 -13.56
CA ALA A 122 9.01 12.99 -14.95
C ALA A 122 7.62 13.60 -15.11
N THR A 123 6.71 13.41 -14.14
CA THR A 123 5.28 13.73 -14.31
C THR A 123 4.74 14.84 -13.42
N VAL A 124 5.44 15.21 -12.33
CA VAL A 124 4.90 16.11 -11.28
C VAL A 124 4.40 17.45 -11.80
N ASP A 125 5.15 18.12 -12.69
CA ASP A 125 4.75 19.43 -13.21
C ASP A 125 3.49 19.33 -14.07
N GLY A 126 3.40 18.30 -14.91
CA GLY A 126 2.22 18.02 -15.74
C GLY A 126 1.00 17.62 -14.90
N LYS A 127 1.20 16.76 -13.89
CA LYS A 127 0.14 16.35 -12.95
C LYS A 127 -0.35 17.54 -12.14
N LEU A 128 0.53 18.43 -11.66
CA LEU A 128 0.13 19.64 -10.94
C LEU A 128 -0.61 20.62 -11.84
N ALA A 129 -0.15 20.84 -13.07
CA ALA A 129 -0.84 21.70 -14.03
C ALA A 129 -2.25 21.17 -14.36
N PHE A 130 -2.42 19.85 -14.45
CA PHE A 130 -3.71 19.23 -14.72
C PHE A 130 -4.65 19.26 -13.50
N TRP A 131 -4.14 18.88 -12.33
CA TRP A 131 -4.95 18.69 -11.13
C TRP A 131 -5.14 19.96 -10.31
N GLY A 132 -4.14 20.83 -10.22
CA GLY A 132 -4.18 22.04 -9.38
C GLY A 132 -5.45 22.88 -9.56
N PRO A 133 -5.87 23.19 -10.81
CA PRO A 133 -7.12 23.93 -11.05
C PRO A 133 -8.39 23.22 -10.56
N LYS A 134 -8.37 21.89 -10.41
CA LYS A 134 -9.51 21.07 -9.96
C LYS A 134 -9.55 20.89 -8.44
N MET A 135 -8.44 21.13 -7.75
CA MET A 135 -8.31 20.89 -6.31
C MET A 135 -8.79 22.07 -5.45
N GLY A 136 -9.00 23.26 -6.02
CA GLY A 136 -9.43 24.42 -5.25
C GLY A 136 -8.49 24.71 -4.07
N ALA A 137 -9.03 24.81 -2.85
CA ALA A 137 -8.24 25.06 -1.64
C ALA A 137 -7.35 23.88 -1.21
N ASP A 138 -7.56 22.68 -1.78
CA ASP A 138 -6.79 21.48 -1.46
C ASP A 138 -5.49 21.35 -2.26
N VAL A 139 -5.22 22.27 -3.19
CA VAL A 139 -3.97 22.29 -3.95
C VAL A 139 -2.77 22.45 -3.01
N PRO A 140 -1.69 21.65 -3.17
CA PRO A 140 -0.49 21.85 -2.38
C PRO A 140 0.21 23.16 -2.77
N ALA A 141 0.84 23.84 -1.81
CA ALA A 141 1.60 25.07 -2.08
C ALA A 141 2.92 24.78 -2.82
N LYS A 142 3.46 23.56 -2.64
CA LYS A 142 4.61 23.03 -3.35
C LYS A 142 4.50 21.52 -3.47
N THR A 143 5.07 20.95 -4.53
CA THR A 143 5.25 19.50 -4.65
C THR A 143 6.57 19.09 -4.02
N ILE A 144 6.60 17.89 -3.44
CA ILE A 144 7.80 17.33 -2.81
C ILE A 144 8.12 16.00 -3.49
N VAL A 145 9.30 15.92 -4.08
CA VAL A 145 9.83 14.66 -4.64
C VAL A 145 10.50 13.87 -3.49
N PRO A 146 10.09 12.61 -3.22
CA PRO A 146 10.72 11.79 -2.20
C PRO A 146 12.20 11.54 -2.46
N GLY A 147 12.97 11.31 -1.38
CA GLY A 147 14.30 10.73 -1.49
C GLY A 147 14.25 9.27 -1.94
N VAL A 148 15.33 8.77 -2.52
CA VAL A 148 15.41 7.35 -2.92
C VAL A 148 15.64 6.47 -1.69
N LEU A 149 14.76 5.50 -1.49
CA LEU A 149 14.93 4.43 -0.51
C LEU A 149 16.16 3.58 -0.89
N LYS A 150 17.08 3.41 0.05
CA LYS A 150 18.22 2.52 -0.14
C LYS A 150 17.78 1.06 0.07
N GLY A 151 18.01 0.22 -0.94
CA GLY A 151 17.57 -1.18 -0.92
C GLY A 151 16.06 -1.32 -1.11
N HIS A 152 15.48 -2.37 -0.53
CA HIS A 152 14.08 -2.75 -0.74
C HIS A 152 13.30 -2.89 0.58
N SER A 153 13.74 -2.23 1.66
CA SER A 153 13.01 -2.32 2.93
C SER A 153 13.17 -1.07 3.80
N LEU A 154 12.13 -0.80 4.58
CA LEU A 154 12.14 0.12 5.70
C LEU A 154 12.24 -0.70 7.00
N THR A 155 12.69 -0.05 8.07
CA THR A 155 12.78 -0.66 9.40
C THR A 155 12.01 0.19 10.41
N LEU A 156 11.10 -0.44 11.14
CA LEU A 156 10.37 0.16 12.24
C LEU A 156 10.63 -0.66 13.51
N GLU A 157 11.39 -0.09 14.45
CA GLU A 157 11.75 -0.76 15.72
C GLU A 157 12.31 -2.19 15.53
N GLY A 158 13.21 -2.36 14.56
CA GLY A 158 13.83 -3.64 14.23
C GLY A 158 12.97 -4.56 13.35
N GLN A 159 11.70 -4.23 13.09
CA GLN A 159 10.82 -4.98 12.21
C GLN A 159 10.86 -4.43 10.78
N LYS A 160 10.86 -5.32 9.79
CA LYS A 160 10.95 -4.94 8.37
C LYS A 160 9.58 -4.66 7.76
N LEU A 161 9.56 -3.64 6.91
CA LEU A 161 8.53 -3.42 5.89
C LEU A 161 9.24 -3.53 4.53
N GLU A 162 8.97 -4.60 3.80
CA GLU A 162 9.65 -4.97 2.56
C GLU A 162 8.90 -4.42 1.34
N VAL A 163 9.59 -3.72 0.45
CA VAL A 163 9.04 -3.22 -0.80
C VAL A 163 9.25 -4.30 -1.86
N ILE A 164 8.16 -4.94 -2.28
CA ILE A 164 8.18 -6.06 -3.24
C ILE A 164 7.76 -5.57 -4.63
N GLY A 165 8.39 -6.13 -5.66
CA GLY A 165 8.09 -5.85 -7.07
C GLY A 165 9.16 -5.03 -7.81
N LEU A 166 10.19 -4.54 -7.11
CA LEU A 166 11.22 -3.65 -7.68
C LEU A 166 12.08 -4.29 -8.77
N ASP A 167 12.22 -5.61 -8.77
CA ASP A 167 12.94 -6.37 -9.80
C ASP A 167 11.98 -6.97 -10.86
N GLY A 168 10.71 -6.60 -10.82
CA GLY A 168 9.65 -7.10 -11.68
C GLY A 168 9.56 -6.38 -13.03
N LYS A 169 8.52 -6.72 -13.80
CA LYS A 169 8.24 -6.12 -15.12
C LYS A 169 7.66 -4.71 -15.04
N GLN A 170 7.03 -4.37 -13.92
CA GLN A 170 6.47 -3.05 -13.61
C GLN A 170 7.01 -2.57 -12.26
N PRO A 171 8.31 -2.19 -12.18
CA PRO A 171 8.99 -1.92 -10.92
C PRO A 171 8.52 -0.64 -10.20
N ASP A 172 7.74 0.20 -10.88
CA ASP A 172 7.01 1.37 -10.39
C ASP A 172 5.64 1.02 -9.75
N ARG A 173 5.20 -0.24 -9.87
CA ARG A 173 3.95 -0.77 -9.28
C ARG A 173 4.26 -1.77 -8.16
N SER A 174 5.09 -1.34 -7.22
CA SER A 174 5.46 -2.10 -6.02
C SER A 174 4.38 -2.04 -4.93
N PHE A 175 4.51 -2.90 -3.92
CA PHE A 175 3.70 -2.88 -2.70
C PHE A 175 4.56 -3.15 -1.46
N VAL A 176 4.05 -2.85 -0.26
CA VAL A 176 4.75 -3.10 1.00
C VAL A 176 4.23 -4.38 1.66
N TRP A 177 5.13 -5.32 1.93
CA TRP A 177 4.90 -6.52 2.71
C TRP A 177 5.47 -6.36 4.12
N ILE A 178 4.69 -6.73 5.14
CA ILE A 178 5.07 -6.64 6.54
C ILE A 178 5.05 -8.06 7.14
N PRO A 179 6.18 -8.79 7.10
CA PRO A 179 6.21 -10.22 7.46
C PRO A 179 5.74 -10.51 8.88
N SER A 180 6.07 -9.64 9.85
CA SER A 180 5.78 -9.87 11.27
C SER A 180 4.29 -9.95 11.58
N ILE A 181 3.45 -9.25 10.80
CA ILE A 181 1.99 -9.25 10.94
C ILE A 181 1.27 -9.84 9.72
N LYS A 182 2.03 -10.36 8.75
CA LYS A 182 1.54 -10.87 7.46
C LYS A 182 0.57 -9.91 6.77
N ALA A 183 0.98 -8.65 6.61
CA ALA A 183 0.14 -7.62 5.99
C ALA A 183 0.73 -7.10 4.68
N VAL A 184 -0.12 -6.88 3.69
CA VAL A 184 0.19 -6.12 2.46
C VAL A 184 -0.50 -4.77 2.52
N VAL A 185 0.25 -3.69 2.30
CA VAL A 185 -0.24 -2.31 2.30
C VAL A 185 0.43 -1.50 1.20
N GLY A 186 -0.17 -0.36 0.83
CA GLY A 186 0.34 0.53 -0.20
C GLY A 186 0.34 -0.08 -1.61
N GLY A 187 0.73 0.73 -2.57
CA GLY A 187 0.78 0.39 -3.98
C GLY A 187 -0.58 0.53 -4.66
N VAL A 188 -0.55 0.85 -5.95
CA VAL A 188 -1.74 0.99 -6.82
C VAL A 188 -2.31 -0.36 -7.28
N VAL A 189 -1.72 -1.45 -6.83
CA VAL A 189 -1.94 -2.78 -7.43
C VAL A 189 -3.17 -3.50 -6.89
N VAL A 190 -3.76 -3.08 -5.78
CA VAL A 190 -4.97 -3.71 -5.22
C VAL A 190 -6.05 -2.66 -5.03
N ALA A 191 -7.23 -2.93 -5.59
CA ALA A 191 -8.43 -2.12 -5.46
C ALA A 191 -9.61 -2.95 -4.94
N GLU A 192 -10.67 -2.30 -4.46
CA GLU A 192 -11.92 -2.95 -4.06
C GLU A 192 -13.13 -2.02 -4.25
N ASN A 193 -14.28 -2.56 -4.66
CA ASN A 193 -15.56 -1.83 -4.79
C ASN A 193 -15.52 -0.58 -5.70
N ILE A 194 -14.54 -0.50 -6.60
CA ILE A 194 -14.38 0.58 -7.57
C ILE A 194 -14.12 0.05 -8.96
N HIS A 195 -14.51 0.80 -9.98
CA HIS A 195 -13.99 0.60 -11.31
C HIS A 195 -12.47 0.87 -11.32
N VAL A 196 -11.69 -0.19 -11.54
CA VAL A 196 -10.22 -0.13 -11.46
C VAL A 196 -9.67 0.78 -12.56
N TRP A 197 -8.69 1.60 -12.18
CA TRP A 197 -7.99 2.49 -13.10
C TRP A 197 -7.04 1.71 -14.02
N MET A 198 -7.49 1.43 -15.25
CA MET A 198 -6.76 0.67 -16.25
C MET A 198 -5.97 1.55 -17.23
N ALA A 199 -6.15 2.88 -17.16
CA ALA A 199 -5.57 3.82 -18.12
C ALA A 199 -4.04 3.82 -18.16
N ASP A 200 -3.37 3.53 -17.03
CA ASP A 200 -1.91 3.44 -16.96
C ASP A 200 -1.35 2.10 -17.43
N THR A 201 -2.19 1.10 -17.67
CA THR A 201 -1.78 -0.24 -18.12
C THR A 201 -2.32 -0.53 -19.52
N GLN A 202 -1.87 0.22 -20.54
CA GLN A 202 -2.52 0.23 -21.86
C GLN A 202 -2.31 -1.01 -22.74
N THR A 203 -1.49 -1.98 -22.30
CA THR A 203 -1.12 -3.15 -23.11
C THR A 203 -1.56 -4.47 -22.47
N PRO A 204 -1.82 -5.52 -23.27
CA PRO A 204 -2.07 -6.86 -22.74
C PRO A 204 -0.92 -7.38 -21.87
N GLN A 205 0.33 -7.00 -22.20
CA GLN A 205 1.48 -7.36 -21.39
C GLN A 205 1.45 -6.69 -20.02
N SER A 206 1.10 -5.39 -19.94
CA SER A 206 0.97 -4.70 -18.65
C SER A 206 -0.13 -5.28 -17.76
N HIS A 207 -1.21 -5.80 -18.33
CA HIS A 207 -2.24 -6.53 -17.57
C HIS A 207 -1.74 -7.88 -17.07
N THR A 208 -1.04 -8.62 -17.92
CA THR A 208 -0.41 -9.90 -17.55
C THR A 208 0.61 -9.70 -16.42
N ASP A 209 1.41 -8.64 -16.50
CA ASP A 209 2.40 -8.28 -15.48
C ASP A 209 1.72 -7.90 -14.16
N TRP A 210 0.62 -7.13 -14.20
CA TRP A 210 -0.17 -6.80 -13.02
C TRP A 210 -0.78 -8.06 -12.38
N LEU A 211 -1.37 -8.96 -13.16
CA LEU A 211 -1.88 -10.24 -12.67
C LEU A 211 -0.77 -11.08 -12.01
N SER A 212 0.46 -11.03 -12.52
CA SER A 212 1.62 -11.69 -11.89
C SER A 212 1.97 -11.06 -10.53
N THR A 213 1.88 -9.74 -10.40
CA THR A 213 2.05 -9.04 -9.11
C THR A 213 0.98 -9.46 -8.11
N LEU A 214 -0.30 -9.55 -8.52
CA LEU A 214 -1.39 -10.03 -7.65
C LEU A 214 -1.15 -11.47 -7.19
N LYS A 215 -0.67 -12.35 -8.08
CA LYS A 215 -0.29 -13.72 -7.73
C LYS A 215 0.88 -13.78 -6.74
N THR A 216 1.81 -12.83 -6.80
CA THR A 216 2.88 -12.70 -5.81
C THR A 216 2.31 -12.35 -4.44
N ILE A 217 1.33 -11.44 -4.37
CA ILE A 217 0.61 -11.13 -3.12
C ILE A 217 -0.08 -12.37 -2.55
N GLU A 218 -0.79 -13.14 -3.39
CA GLU A 218 -1.43 -14.40 -2.96
C GLU A 218 -0.41 -15.39 -2.38
N GLY A 219 0.75 -15.53 -3.04
CA GLY A 219 1.84 -16.44 -2.62
C GLY A 219 2.46 -16.10 -1.26
N LEU A 220 2.37 -14.85 -0.81
CA LEU A 220 2.82 -14.44 0.53
C LEU A 220 1.88 -14.93 1.64
N GLN A 221 0.68 -15.40 1.29
CA GLN A 221 -0.37 -15.82 2.21
C GLN A 221 -0.65 -14.77 3.31
N PRO A 222 -0.99 -13.52 2.91
CA PRO A 222 -1.26 -12.44 3.85
C PRO A 222 -2.48 -12.76 4.73
N LYS A 223 -2.42 -12.33 5.99
CA LYS A 223 -3.59 -12.27 6.87
C LYS A 223 -4.42 -11.02 6.62
N THR A 224 -3.76 -9.93 6.22
CA THR A 224 -4.40 -8.64 5.95
C THR A 224 -3.89 -8.08 4.63
N VAL A 225 -4.78 -7.59 3.77
CA VAL A 225 -4.41 -6.79 2.59
C VAL A 225 -5.21 -5.50 2.64
N ILE A 226 -4.53 -4.36 2.61
CA ILE A 226 -5.19 -3.06 2.56
C ILE A 226 -5.11 -2.56 1.11
N PRO A 227 -6.25 -2.41 0.39
CA PRO A 227 -6.25 -1.91 -0.97
C PRO A 227 -5.72 -0.47 -1.04
N GLY A 228 -4.98 -0.15 -2.10
CA GLY A 228 -4.53 1.21 -2.39
C GLY A 228 -5.71 2.16 -2.65
N HIS A 229 -6.80 1.65 -3.22
CA HIS A 229 -8.05 2.38 -3.41
C HIS A 229 -9.26 1.50 -3.13
N PHE A 230 -10.25 2.03 -2.41
CA PHE A 230 -11.52 1.35 -2.23
C PHE A 230 -12.66 2.29 -1.84
N LEU A 231 -13.90 1.94 -2.19
CA LEU A 231 -15.11 2.59 -1.69
C LEU A 231 -15.91 1.68 -0.76
N GLY A 232 -16.61 2.29 0.20
CA GLY A 232 -17.33 1.55 1.23
C GLY A 232 -16.41 0.76 2.14
N ASP A 233 -16.86 -0.41 2.58
CA ASP A 233 -16.07 -1.30 3.43
C ASP A 233 -15.15 -2.19 2.59
N SER A 234 -13.91 -2.32 3.03
CA SER A 234 -12.96 -3.30 2.49
C SER A 234 -12.96 -4.57 3.32
N ALA A 235 -12.96 -5.73 2.67
CA ALA A 235 -12.84 -7.01 3.37
C ALA A 235 -11.50 -7.16 4.10
N ARG A 236 -10.46 -6.46 3.62
CA ARG A 236 -9.09 -6.48 4.13
C ARG A 236 -8.45 -7.88 4.22
N THR A 237 -8.90 -8.81 3.38
CA THR A 237 -8.38 -10.18 3.24
C THR A 237 -7.75 -10.37 1.87
N LEU A 238 -7.67 -11.58 1.32
CA LEU A 238 -7.31 -11.80 -0.10
C LEU A 238 -8.43 -11.45 -1.09
N ALA A 239 -9.66 -11.20 -0.62
CA ALA A 239 -10.78 -10.85 -1.51
C ALA A 239 -10.52 -9.65 -2.45
N PRO A 240 -9.89 -8.54 -2.02
CA PRO A 240 -9.56 -7.41 -2.90
C PRO A 240 -8.55 -7.77 -4.01
N VAL A 241 -7.63 -8.70 -3.71
CA VAL A 241 -6.63 -9.20 -4.67
C VAL A 241 -7.34 -9.97 -5.79
N HIS A 242 -8.25 -10.88 -5.41
CA HIS A 242 -9.07 -11.61 -6.36
C HIS A 242 -10.01 -10.69 -7.14
N PHE A 243 -10.66 -9.73 -6.47
CA PHE A 243 -11.51 -8.72 -7.11
C PHE A 243 -10.74 -7.97 -8.21
N THR A 244 -9.55 -7.46 -7.89
CA THR A 244 -8.72 -6.74 -8.87
C THR A 244 -8.33 -7.64 -10.03
N ALA A 245 -7.91 -8.88 -9.75
CA ALA A 245 -7.54 -9.83 -10.80
C ALA A 245 -8.71 -10.16 -11.74
N ASP A 246 -9.91 -10.35 -11.19
CA ASP A 246 -11.09 -10.67 -11.98
C ASP A 246 -11.60 -9.47 -12.77
N TYR A 247 -11.48 -8.26 -12.21
CA TYR A 247 -11.78 -7.03 -12.94
C TYR A 247 -10.86 -6.85 -14.16
N ILE A 248 -9.54 -7.06 -14.01
CA ILE A 248 -8.58 -6.96 -15.12
C ILE A 248 -8.96 -7.93 -16.24
N LYS A 249 -9.24 -9.20 -15.90
CA LYS A 249 -9.66 -10.21 -16.89
C LYS A 249 -10.96 -9.83 -17.59
N ALA A 250 -11.95 -9.35 -16.84
CA ALA A 250 -13.21 -8.90 -17.41
C ALA A 250 -13.04 -7.69 -18.33
N PHE A 251 -12.18 -6.74 -17.94
CA PHE A 251 -11.85 -5.58 -18.75
C PHE A 251 -11.19 -5.99 -20.07
N ASP A 252 -10.23 -6.93 -20.04
CA ASP A 252 -9.62 -7.49 -21.25
C ASP A 252 -10.63 -8.17 -22.17
N GLU A 253 -11.48 -9.03 -21.60
CA GLU A 253 -12.52 -9.73 -22.34
C GLU A 253 -13.50 -8.78 -23.03
N GLU A 254 -13.96 -7.74 -22.33
CA GLU A 254 -14.92 -6.78 -22.89
C GLU A 254 -14.25 -5.78 -23.83
N THR A 255 -13.00 -5.40 -23.59
CA THR A 255 -12.23 -4.51 -24.50
C THR A 255 -12.08 -5.12 -25.89
N ALA A 256 -11.86 -6.43 -25.96
CA ALA A 256 -11.77 -7.17 -27.22
C ALA A 256 -13.09 -7.23 -28.00
N LYS A 257 -14.23 -7.17 -27.30
CA LYS A 257 -15.58 -7.22 -27.91
C LYS A 257 -16.13 -5.85 -28.26
N ALA A 258 -15.81 -4.85 -27.45
CA ALA A 258 -16.35 -3.50 -27.56
C ALA A 258 -15.78 -2.76 -28.78
N LYS A 259 -16.66 -2.10 -29.53
CA LYS A 259 -16.28 -1.29 -30.70
C LYS A 259 -15.58 0.00 -30.29
N ASP A 260 -16.09 0.66 -29.26
CA ASP A 260 -15.71 2.00 -28.80
C ASP A 260 -15.80 2.08 -27.27
N SER A 261 -15.39 3.21 -26.69
CA SER A 261 -15.36 3.39 -25.23
C SER A 261 -16.76 3.31 -24.63
N ALA A 262 -17.78 3.83 -25.31
CA ALA A 262 -19.16 3.77 -24.86
C ALA A 262 -19.67 2.32 -24.72
N ALA A 263 -19.38 1.47 -25.71
CA ALA A 263 -19.72 0.05 -25.65
C ALA A 263 -18.96 -0.68 -24.52
N LEU A 264 -17.68 -0.35 -24.30
CA LEU A 264 -16.87 -0.93 -23.23
C LEU A 264 -17.39 -0.50 -21.84
N ILE A 265 -17.71 0.78 -21.66
CA ILE A 265 -18.29 1.31 -20.43
C ILE A 265 -19.61 0.59 -20.11
N ALA A 266 -20.50 0.47 -21.10
CA ALA A 266 -21.78 -0.22 -20.93
C ALA A 266 -21.61 -1.70 -20.56
N ALA A 267 -20.63 -2.39 -21.17
CA ALA A 267 -20.34 -3.79 -20.87
C ALA A 267 -19.79 -3.97 -19.45
N MET A 268 -18.87 -3.10 -19.03
CA MET A 268 -18.29 -3.16 -17.69
C MET A 268 -19.31 -2.80 -16.60
N LYS A 269 -20.14 -1.78 -16.82
CA LYS A 269 -21.26 -1.45 -15.92
C LYS A 269 -22.30 -2.56 -15.81
N LYS A 270 -22.49 -3.37 -16.86
CA LYS A 270 -23.36 -4.55 -16.79
C LYS A 270 -22.75 -5.66 -15.92
N ARG A 271 -21.43 -5.89 -16.02
CA ARG A 271 -20.73 -6.90 -15.19
C ARG A 271 -20.59 -6.46 -13.74
N TYR A 272 -20.42 -5.16 -13.52
CA TYR A 272 -20.13 -4.56 -12.23
C TYR A 272 -21.04 -3.34 -11.97
N PRO A 273 -22.35 -3.55 -11.76
CA PRO A 273 -23.32 -2.45 -11.68
C PRO A 273 -23.22 -1.60 -10.41
N ASP A 274 -22.59 -2.13 -9.36
CA ASP A 274 -22.57 -1.51 -8.02
C ASP A 274 -21.23 -0.85 -7.67
N LEU A 275 -20.26 -0.82 -8.61
CA LEU A 275 -18.96 -0.18 -8.36
C LEU A 275 -19.07 1.34 -8.47
N GLY A 276 -18.33 2.05 -7.62
CA GLY A 276 -18.11 3.48 -7.78
C GLY A 276 -16.95 3.81 -8.73
N GLU A 277 -16.47 5.05 -8.68
CA GLU A 277 -15.37 5.54 -9.53
C GLU A 277 -15.66 5.45 -11.04
N ASP A 278 -16.87 5.84 -11.46
CA ASP A 278 -17.28 5.86 -12.87
C ASP A 278 -16.29 6.60 -13.79
N SER A 279 -15.72 7.71 -13.30
CA SER A 279 -14.71 8.48 -14.04
C SER A 279 -13.46 7.66 -14.37
N SER A 280 -13.10 6.71 -13.51
CA SER A 280 -11.98 5.79 -13.74
C SER A 280 -12.28 4.85 -14.89
N LEU A 281 -13.50 4.30 -14.95
CA LEU A 281 -13.94 3.47 -16.09
C LEU A 281 -14.00 4.29 -17.38
N GLU A 282 -14.58 5.50 -17.34
CA GLU A 282 -14.74 6.35 -18.51
C GLU A 282 -13.41 6.69 -19.16
N LEU A 283 -12.42 7.10 -18.37
CA LEU A 283 -11.09 7.43 -18.88
C LEU A 283 -10.37 6.17 -19.36
N SER A 284 -10.38 5.11 -18.56
CA SER A 284 -9.77 3.82 -18.92
C SER A 284 -10.30 3.27 -20.24
N ALA A 285 -11.61 3.36 -20.48
CA ALA A 285 -12.22 2.90 -21.72
C ALA A 285 -11.81 3.76 -22.93
N LYS A 286 -11.77 5.09 -22.78
CA LYS A 286 -11.30 5.99 -23.86
C LYS A 286 -9.85 5.70 -24.25
N VAL A 287 -9.00 5.47 -23.25
CA VAL A 287 -7.59 5.12 -23.48
C VAL A 287 -7.46 3.76 -24.15
N ALA A 288 -8.12 2.72 -23.61
CA ALA A 288 -8.08 1.36 -24.17
C ALA A 288 -8.61 1.27 -25.61
N LYS A 289 -9.53 2.17 -25.99
CA LYS A 289 -10.08 2.26 -27.35
C LYS A 289 -9.36 3.26 -28.26
N GLY A 290 -8.30 3.91 -27.77
CA GLY A 290 -7.50 4.87 -28.55
C GLY A 290 -8.20 6.19 -28.84
N GLU A 291 -9.30 6.49 -28.14
CA GLU A 291 -10.06 7.73 -28.25
C GLU A 291 -9.44 8.87 -27.43
N MET A 292 -8.56 8.52 -26.49
CA MET A 292 -7.80 9.45 -25.67
C MET A 292 -6.35 8.98 -25.59
N LYS A 293 -5.40 9.92 -25.72
CA LYS A 293 -4.00 9.67 -25.35
C LYS A 293 -3.83 9.93 -23.86
N TRP A 294 -3.14 9.01 -23.20
CA TRP A 294 -2.84 9.06 -21.79
C TRP A 294 -1.36 8.68 -21.60
#